data_AF-A0A6A8MIZ0-F1
#
_entry.id   AF-A0A6A8MIZ0-F1
#
_cell.length_a   1.000
_cell.length_b   1.000
_cell.length_c   1.000
_cell.angle_alpha   90.00
_cell.angle_beta   90.00
_cell.angle_gamma   90.00
#
_symmetry.space_group_name_H-M   'P 1'
#
loop_
_entity.id
_entity.type
_entity.pdbx_description
1 polymer ?
#
loop_
_entity_poly.entity_id
_entity_poly.type
_entity_poly.pdbx_seq_one_letter_code
_entity_poly.pdbx_strand_id
1 'polypeptide(L)'
;MQRSLILFQSAIKSKSTQETYDLALNKFRNHFLIKNCDSLLTIQPTKIQEMIEDFIIYRKTEGRSRNTVRNNLNALQLFFSMNDVVCNWTKLKKMLPEQKKIRGATPYKTVQV
;
A
#
# COMPACT_ATOMS: atom_id res chain seq x y z
N MET A 1 -6.94 -0.66 21.87
CA MET A 1 -7.24 -0.36 20.45
C MET A 1 -6.62 0.99 20.13
N GLN A 2 -5.82 1.11 19.07
CA GLN A 2 -5.01 2.32 18.78
C GLN A 2 -5.86 3.38 18.06
N ARG A 3 -5.71 4.65 18.43
CA ARG A 3 -6.52 5.75 17.86
C ARG A 3 -6.27 5.90 16.36
N SER A 4 -5.02 5.72 15.94
CA SER A 4 -4.60 5.79 14.53
C SER A 4 -5.32 4.77 13.64
N LEU A 5 -5.55 3.56 14.16
CA LEU A 5 -6.28 2.50 13.47
C LEU A 5 -7.78 2.79 13.40
N ILE A 6 -8.37 3.37 14.45
CA ILE A 6 -9.80 3.74 14.46
C ILE A 6 -10.08 4.77 13.37
N LEU A 7 -9.24 5.82 13.28
CA LEU A 7 -9.36 6.84 12.23
C LEU A 7 -9.23 6.23 10.84
N PHE A 8 -8.23 5.37 10.65
CA PHE A 8 -8.02 4.66 9.39
C PHE A 8 -9.21 3.80 8.96
N GLN A 9 -9.72 2.98 9.87
CA GLN A 9 -10.87 2.10 9.60
C GLN A 9 -12.15 2.90 9.34
N SER A 10 -12.34 4.03 10.04
CA SER A 10 -13.50 4.91 9.82
C SER A 10 -13.55 5.50 8.41
N ALA A 11 -12.41 5.65 7.74
CA ALA A 11 -12.35 6.17 6.38
C ALA A 11 -12.73 5.11 5.31
N ILE A 12 -12.73 3.83 5.67
CA ILE A 12 -12.98 2.73 4.75
C ILE A 12 -14.44 2.26 4.88
N LYS A 13 -15.20 2.43 3.80
CA LYS A 13 -16.64 2.06 3.78
C LYS A 13 -16.90 0.59 3.52
N SER A 14 -15.96 -0.11 2.90
CA SER A 14 -16.11 -1.50 2.46
C SER A 14 -15.27 -2.45 3.31
N LYS A 15 -15.92 -3.49 3.87
CA LYS A 15 -15.26 -4.50 4.70
C LYS A 15 -14.15 -5.25 3.95
N SER A 16 -14.36 -5.60 2.68
CA SER A 16 -13.34 -6.29 1.88
C SER A 16 -12.11 -5.42 1.62
N THR A 17 -12.32 -4.10 1.47
CA THR A 17 -11.22 -3.14 1.32
C THR A 17 -10.48 -2.98 2.64
N GLN A 18 -11.20 -2.94 3.75
CA GLN A 18 -10.64 -2.87 5.10
C GLN A 18 -9.71 -4.05 5.37
N GLU A 19 -10.15 -5.29 5.13
CA GLU A 19 -9.33 -6.48 5.29
C GLU A 19 -8.06 -6.43 4.43
N THR A 20 -8.19 -6.01 3.17
CA THR A 20 -7.04 -5.87 2.26
C THR A 20 -6.03 -4.84 2.77
N TYR A 21 -6.54 -3.72 3.29
CA TYR A 21 -5.75 -2.60 3.76
C TYR A 21 -5.08 -2.90 5.10
N ASP A 22 -5.78 -3.58 6.01
CA ASP A 22 -5.24 -4.10 7.26
C ASP A 22 -4.10 -5.11 6.98
N LEU A 23 -4.28 -6.01 6.01
CA LEU A 23 -3.22 -6.94 5.57
C LEU A 23 -2.00 -6.20 5.01
N ALA A 24 -2.19 -5.12 4.25
CA ALA A 24 -1.11 -4.31 3.73
C ALA A 24 -0.35 -3.58 4.85
N LEU A 25 -1.08 -2.99 5.80
CA LEU A 25 -0.52 -2.31 6.97
C LEU A 25 0.27 -3.27 7.85
N ASN A 26 -0.27 -4.47 8.10
CA ASN A 26 0.41 -5.52 8.86
C ASN A 26 1.71 -5.97 8.20
N LYS A 27 1.74 -6.09 6.86
CA LYS A 27 2.98 -6.42 6.12
C LYS A 27 4.04 -5.34 6.27
N PHE A 28 3.65 -4.07 6.16
CA PHE A 28 4.57 -2.95 6.35
C PHE A 28 5.12 -2.94 7.78
N ARG A 29 4.24 -3.08 8.77
CA ARG A 29 4.59 -3.16 10.19
C ARG A 29 5.56 -4.31 10.47
N ASN A 30 5.31 -5.49 9.92
CA ASN A 30 6.16 -6.66 10.07
C ASN A 30 7.54 -6.47 9.41
N HIS A 31 7.60 -5.78 8.26
CA HIS A 31 8.86 -5.51 7.57
C HIS A 31 9.82 -4.64 8.40
N PHE A 32 9.28 -3.65 9.13
CA PHE A 32 10.07 -2.77 10.01
C PHE A 32 10.09 -3.21 11.47
N LEU A 33 9.53 -4.40 11.79
CA LEU A 33 9.44 -4.95 13.16
C LEU A 33 8.77 -4.01 14.17
N ILE A 34 7.82 -3.20 13.70
CA ILE A 34 7.15 -2.20 14.53
C ILE A 34 6.05 -2.89 15.33
N LYS A 35 5.98 -2.66 16.64
CA LYS A 35 4.91 -3.25 17.48
C LYS A 35 3.69 -2.35 17.64
N ASN A 36 3.83 -1.04 17.45
CA ASN A 36 2.75 -0.09 17.69
C ASN A 36 2.60 0.84 16.48
N CYS A 37 1.37 0.95 15.95
CA CYS A 37 1.08 1.84 14.82
C CYS A 37 1.15 3.31 15.24
N ASP A 38 0.86 3.65 16.50
CA ASP A 38 0.98 5.02 17.00
C ASP A 38 2.45 5.47 17.03
N SER A 39 3.39 4.53 17.21
CA SER A 39 4.83 4.83 17.11
C SER A 39 5.24 5.27 15.70
N LEU A 40 4.54 4.85 14.65
CA LEU A 40 4.79 5.34 13.29
C LEU A 40 4.51 6.83 13.16
N LEU A 41 3.52 7.34 13.89
CA LEU A 41 3.13 8.74 13.84
C LEU A 41 4.11 9.66 14.59
N THR A 42 4.92 9.09 15.49
CA THR A 42 5.96 9.82 16.22
C THR A 42 7.23 9.99 15.37
N ILE A 43 7.39 9.20 14.32
CA ILE A 43 8.56 9.25 13.43
C ILE A 43 8.46 10.50 12.55
N GLN A 44 9.61 11.12 12.27
CA GLN A 44 9.66 12.27 11.37
C GLN A 44 9.13 11.91 9.96
N PRO A 45 8.36 12.81 9.31
CA PRO A 45 7.79 12.55 7.98
C PRO A 45 8.83 12.19 6.92
N THR A 46 10.03 12.76 7.01
CA THR A 46 11.18 12.43 6.15
C THR A 46 11.54 10.95 6.24
N LYS A 47 11.62 10.43 7.47
CA LYS A 47 11.96 9.03 7.73
C LYS A 47 10.84 8.08 7.33
N ILE A 48 9.59 8.48 7.53
CA ILE A 48 8.43 7.72 7.02
C ILE A 48 8.49 7.60 5.50
N GLN A 49 8.87 8.67 4.79
CA GLN A 49 9.01 8.60 3.36
C GLN A 49 10.09 7.58 2.93
N GLU A 50 11.27 7.61 3.55
CA GLU A 50 12.33 6.60 3.32
C GLU A 50 11.83 5.17 3.57
N MET A 51 11.11 4.94 4.67
CA MET A 51 10.55 3.62 4.98
C MET A 51 9.55 3.15 3.92
N ILE A 52 8.72 4.05 3.37
CA ILE A 52 7.79 3.67 2.30
C ILE A 52 8.57 3.39 1.00
N GLU A 53 9.62 4.15 0.71
CA GLU A 53 10.51 3.93 -0.43
C GLU A 53 11.17 2.54 -0.35
N ASP A 54 11.78 2.21 0.78
CA ASP A 54 12.41 0.92 1.06
C ASP A 54 11.40 -0.24 0.94
N PHE A 55 10.20 -0.04 1.47
CA PHE A 55 9.15 -1.05 1.36
C PHE A 55 8.72 -1.29 -0.08
N ILE A 56 8.55 -0.24 -0.90
CA ILE A 56 8.22 -0.41 -2.32
C ILE A 56 9.34 -1.18 -3.04
N ILE A 57 10.60 -0.86 -2.75
CA ILE A 57 11.77 -1.57 -3.31
C ILE A 57 11.72 -3.05 -2.90
N TYR A 58 11.52 -3.35 -1.62
CA TYR A 58 11.36 -4.72 -1.12
C TYR A 58 10.23 -5.48 -1.83
N ARG A 59 9.06 -4.86 -2.00
CA ARG A 59 7.94 -5.50 -2.70
C ARG A 59 8.22 -5.73 -4.19
N LYS A 60 9.06 -4.89 -4.80
CA LYS A 60 9.53 -5.04 -6.17
C LYS A 60 10.55 -6.17 -6.30
N THR A 61 11.49 -6.30 -5.37
CA THR A 61 12.46 -7.40 -5.35
C THR A 61 11.80 -8.76 -5.10
N GLU A 62 10.71 -8.80 -4.33
CA GLU A 62 9.84 -9.98 -4.18
C GLU A 62 9.07 -10.35 -5.47
N GLY A 63 9.19 -9.58 -6.56
CA GLY A 63 8.52 -9.87 -7.84
C GLY A 63 7.00 -9.68 -7.82
N ARG A 64 6.46 -8.88 -6.88
CA ARG A 64 5.01 -8.68 -6.75
C ARG A 64 4.45 -7.84 -7.91
N SER A 65 3.19 -8.11 -8.26
CA SER A 65 2.51 -7.37 -9.33
C SER A 65 2.37 -5.87 -8.99
N ARG A 66 2.38 -5.01 -10.03
CA ARG A 66 2.16 -3.57 -9.88
C ARG A 66 0.88 -3.24 -9.10
N ASN A 67 -0.20 -3.98 -9.34
CA ASN A 67 -1.48 -3.73 -8.66
C ASN A 67 -1.38 -4.06 -7.16
N THR A 68 -0.68 -5.14 -6.80
CA THR A 68 -0.44 -5.49 -5.40
C THR A 68 0.38 -4.42 -4.68
N VAL A 69 1.48 -3.96 -5.28
CA VAL A 69 2.31 -2.90 -4.68
C VAL A 69 1.54 -1.58 -4.58
N ARG A 70 0.73 -1.26 -5.60
CA ARG A 70 -0.15 -0.08 -5.59
C ARG A 70 -1.22 -0.15 -4.51
N ASN A 71 -1.84 -1.31 -4.29
CA ASN A 71 -2.81 -1.48 -3.21
C ASN A 71 -2.16 -1.31 -1.84
N ASN A 72 -0.95 -1.85 -1.65
CA ASN A 72 -0.18 -1.61 -0.43
C ASN A 72 0.10 -0.10 -0.24
N LEU A 73 0.53 0.59 -1.30
CA LEU A 73 0.81 2.03 -1.24
C LEU A 73 -0.46 2.84 -0.94
N ASN A 74 -1.60 2.49 -1.51
CA ASN A 74 -2.87 3.17 -1.24
C ASN A 74 -3.33 2.99 0.21
N ALA A 75 -3.12 1.80 0.79
CA ALA A 75 -3.40 1.55 2.21
C ALA A 75 -2.53 2.42 3.12
N LEU A 76 -1.21 2.49 2.84
CA LEU A 76 -0.30 3.36 3.56
C LEU A 76 -0.66 4.83 3.38
N GLN A 77 -0.98 5.25 2.14
CA GLN A 77 -1.43 6.60 1.84
C GLN A 77 -2.64 6.98 2.68
N LEU A 78 -3.67 6.13 2.73
CA LEU A 78 -4.86 6.40 3.54
C LEU A 78 -4.51 6.48 5.03
N PHE A 79 -3.72 5.54 5.55
CA PHE A 79 -3.32 5.54 6.97
C PHE A 79 -2.59 6.83 7.35
N PHE A 80 -1.57 7.23 6.59
CA PHE A 80 -0.78 8.41 6.90
C PHE A 80 -1.56 9.71 6.65
N SER A 81 -2.38 9.78 5.59
CA SER A 81 -3.27 10.93 5.35
C SER A 81 -4.31 11.12 6.45
N MET A 82 -4.88 10.05 7.00
CA MET A 82 -5.87 10.12 8.09
C MET A 82 -5.25 10.50 9.44
N ASN A 83 -3.92 10.43 9.56
CA ASN A 83 -3.18 10.79 10.76
C ASN A 83 -2.28 12.02 10.54
N ASP A 84 -2.62 12.87 9.55
CA ASP A 84 -1.96 14.15 9.26
C ASP A 84 -0.45 14.06 8.95
N VAL A 85 0.02 12.91 8.47
CA VAL A 85 1.41 12.73 8.04
C VAL A 85 1.54 13.05 6.55
N VAL A 86 2.25 14.14 6.26
CA VAL A 86 2.50 14.61 4.89
C VAL A 86 3.70 13.87 4.28
N CYS A 87 3.51 13.25 3.11
CA CYS A 87 4.54 12.56 2.34
C CYS A 87 4.40 12.87 0.84
N ASN A 88 5.48 12.77 0.08
CA ASN A 88 5.44 12.98 -1.36
C ASN A 88 4.91 11.74 -2.11
N TRP A 89 3.59 11.57 -2.13
CA TRP A 89 2.91 10.45 -2.79
C TRP A 89 3.14 10.41 -4.32
N THR A 90 3.37 11.57 -4.95
CA THR A 90 3.67 11.65 -6.38
C THR A 90 5.00 10.96 -6.70
N LYS A 91 6.02 11.14 -5.86
CA LYS A 91 7.30 10.41 -5.95
C LYS A 91 7.08 8.91 -5.78
N LEU A 92 6.39 8.50 -4.72
CA LEU A 92 6.16 7.09 -4.40
C LEU A 92 5.40 6.33 -5.51
N LYS A 93 4.42 6.98 -6.14
CA LYS A 93 3.68 6.40 -7.28
C LYS A 93 4.56 6.17 -8.52
N LYS A 94 5.60 6.98 -8.73
CA LYS A 94 6.57 6.78 -9.82
C LYS A 94 7.51 5.61 -9.57
N MET A 95 7.69 5.20 -8.32
CA MET A 95 8.55 4.05 -7.94
C MET A 95 7.85 2.70 -8.10
N LEU A 96 6.55 2.67 -8.43
CA LEU A 96 5.80 1.44 -8.67
C LEU A 96 6.41 0.64 -9.83
N PRO A 97 6.46 -0.71 -9.73
CA PRO A 97 7.06 -1.55 -10.75
C PRO A 97 6.32 -1.40 -12.08
N GLU A 98 7.03 -1.57 -13.19
CA GLU A 98 6.44 -1.47 -14.52
C GLU A 98 5.25 -2.42 -14.68
N GLN A 99 4.23 -1.94 -15.38
CA GLN A 99 3.08 -2.78 -15.70
C GLN A 99 3.54 -3.79 -16.75
N LYS A 100 3.73 -5.06 -16.33
CA LYS A 100 3.92 -6.16 -17.29
C LYS A 100 2.66 -6.24 -18.14
N LYS A 101 2.75 -5.83 -19.42
CA LYS A 101 1.68 -6.07 -20.40
C LYS A 101 1.52 -7.58 -20.54
N ILE A 102 0.31 -8.09 -20.36
CA ILE A 102 -0.02 -9.47 -20.74
C ILE A 102 -0.03 -9.48 -22.26
N ARG A 103 1.13 -9.71 -22.88
CA ARG A 103 1.24 -9.85 -24.33
C ARG A 103 0.60 -11.19 -24.68
N GLY A 104 -0.67 -11.17 -25.13
CA GLY A 104 -1.33 -12.36 -25.68
C GLY A 104 -2.73 -12.69 -25.19
N ALA A 105 -3.53 -11.73 -24.68
CA ALA A 105 -4.98 -11.97 -24.61
C ALA A 105 -5.54 -11.97 -26.03
N THR A 106 -5.54 -13.13 -26.69
CA THR A 106 -6.32 -13.34 -27.91
C THR A 106 -7.77 -13.00 -27.60
N PRO A 107 -8.45 -12.15 -28.41
CA PRO A 107 -9.88 -11.93 -28.26
C PRO A 107 -10.60 -13.28 -28.28
N TYR A 108 -11.54 -13.49 -27.35
CA TYR A 108 -12.40 -14.67 -27.38
C TYR A 108 -13.08 -14.74 -28.76
N LYS A 109 -12.76 -15.77 -29.55
CA LYS A 109 -13.48 -16.03 -30.80
C LYS A 109 -14.83 -16.62 -30.42
N THR A 110 -15.89 -15.85 -30.56
CA THR A 110 -17.26 -16.39 -30.53
C THR A 110 -17.43 -17.28 -31.75
N VAL A 111 -17.44 -18.59 -31.54
CA VAL A 111 -17.90 -19.55 -32.56
C VAL A 111 -19.42 -19.40 -32.59
N GLN A 112 -19.96 -18.89 -33.70
CA GLN A 112 -21.41 -18.92 -33.95
C GLN A 112 -21.74 -20.34 -34.42
N VAL A 113 -22.65 -21.02 -33.71
CA VAL A 113 -23.24 -22.31 -34.07
C VAL A 113 -24.46 -22.05 -34.93
#